data_AF-T1C2N4-F1
#
_entry.id   AF-T1C2N4-F1
#
_cell.length_a   1.000
_cell.length_b   1.000
_cell.length_c   1.000
_cell.angle_alpha   90.00
_cell.angle_beta   90.00
_cell.angle_gamma   90.00
#
_symmetry.space_group_name_H-M   'P 1'
#
loop_
_entity.id
_entity.type
_entity.pdbx_description
1 polymer ?
#
loop_
_entity_poly.entity_id
_entity_poly.type
_entity_poly.pdbx_seq_one_letter_code
_entity_poly.pdbx_strand_id
1 'polypeptide(L)'
;EWKRTGAPWWEEISKCAPQEAFRNLASAWSRHRRGLARPPHFHRRGVRDSFRLTGSIRVVDGRVQLPRIGEVRTKESTRKFHGR
;
A
#
# COMPACT_ATOMS: atom_id res chain seq x y z
N GLU A 1 5.06 -17.08 21.07
CA GLU A 1 5.27 -15.90 21.92
C GLU A 1 6.29 -14.88 21.41
N TRP A 2 7.24 -15.23 20.53
CA TRP A 2 8.31 -14.30 20.09
C TRP A 2 7.85 -12.98 19.46
N LYS A 3 6.71 -12.95 18.76
CA LYS A 3 6.25 -11.76 18.04
C LYS A 3 5.90 -10.61 18.99
N ARG A 4 5.29 -10.91 20.14
CA ARG A 4 4.85 -9.88 21.10
C ARG A 4 6.02 -9.24 21.84
N THR A 5 7.05 -10.02 22.13
CA THR A 5 8.26 -9.54 22.83
C THR A 5 9.31 -8.95 21.88
N GLY A 6 9.45 -9.50 20.67
CA GLY A 6 10.47 -9.06 19.70
C GLY A 6 10.01 -8.04 18.66
N ALA A 7 8.70 -7.91 18.44
CA ALA A 7 8.13 -6.99 17.44
C ALA A 7 6.75 -6.47 17.88
N PRO A 8 6.66 -5.67 18.95
CA PRO A 8 5.38 -5.19 19.49
C PRO A 8 4.54 -4.42 18.46
N TRP A 9 5.19 -3.70 17.54
CA TRP A 9 4.56 -3.00 16.41
C TRP A 9 3.81 -3.92 15.43
N TRP A 10 4.01 -5.25 15.50
CA TRP A 10 3.37 -6.20 14.60
C TRP A 10 1.86 -6.30 14.83
N GLU A 11 1.38 -6.04 16.06
CA GLU A 11 -0.05 -5.99 16.38
C GLU A 11 -0.70 -4.67 15.95
N GLU A 12 0.09 -3.60 15.83
CA GLU A 12 -0.37 -2.28 15.40
C GLU A 12 -0.65 -2.22 13.90
N ILE A 13 -0.03 -3.11 13.12
CA ILE A 13 -0.17 -3.16 11.67
C ILE A 13 -1.17 -4.22 11.21
N SER A 14 -1.90 -3.94 10.13
CA SER A 14 -2.77 -4.94 9.52
C SER A 14 -1.95 -6.13 8.99
N LYS A 15 -2.51 -7.35 9.11
CA LYS A 15 -1.97 -8.57 8.48
C LYS A 15 -1.54 -8.38 7.02
N CYS A 16 -2.27 -7.56 6.27
CA CYS A 16 -2.05 -7.34 4.84
C CYS A 16 -0.73 -6.61 4.56
N ALA A 17 -0.25 -5.75 5.47
CA ALA A 17 0.97 -4.98 5.26
C ALA A 17 2.22 -5.87 5.05
N PRO A 18 2.56 -6.83 5.94
CA PRO A 18 3.70 -7.71 5.71
C PRO A 18 3.47 -8.68 4.55
N GLN A 19 2.25 -9.17 4.33
CA GLN A 19 1.94 -10.08 3.21
C GLN A 19 2.20 -9.43 1.85
N GLU A 20 1.74 -8.19 1.68
CA GLU A 20 1.94 -7.44 0.44
C GLU A 20 3.40 -7.02 0.25
N ALA A 21 4.12 -6.70 1.33
CA ALA A 21 5.54 -6.43 1.27
C ALA A 21 6.34 -7.62 0.70
N PHE A 22 6.05 -8.84 1.16
CA PHE A 22 6.69 -10.05 0.63
C PHE A 22 6.31 -10.33 -0.83
N ARG A 23 5.04 -10.14 -1.23
CA ARG A 23 4.60 -10.31 -2.63
C ARG A 23 5.29 -9.32 -3.57
N ASN A 24 5.41 -8.06 -3.14
CA ASN A 24 6.12 -7.03 -3.90
C ASN A 24 7.60 -7.39 -4.06
N LEU A 25 8.25 -7.85 -2.99
CA LEU A 25 9.65 -8.28 -3.03
C LEU A 25 9.86 -9.46 -3.98
N ALA A 26 9.00 -10.49 -3.91
CA ALA A 26 9.05 -11.64 -4.80
C ALA A 26 8.90 -11.23 -6.27
N SER A 27 7.95 -10.33 -6.56
CA SER A 27 7.71 -9.80 -7.90
C SER A 27 8.89 -8.99 -8.42
N ALA A 28 9.49 -8.15 -7.57
CA ALA A 28 10.65 -7.34 -7.92
C ALA A 28 11.88 -8.21 -8.27
N TRP A 29 12.17 -9.22 -7.44
CA TRP A 29 13.25 -10.16 -7.75
C TRP A 29 12.97 -11.02 -8.99
N SER A 30 11.72 -11.41 -9.23
CA SER A 30 11.33 -12.10 -10.47
C SER A 30 11.62 -11.23 -11.70
N ARG A 31 11.26 -9.95 -11.68
CA ARG A 31 11.58 -9.00 -12.76
C ARG A 31 13.07 -8.78 -12.92
N HIS A 32 13.81 -8.65 -11.82
CA HIS A 32 15.26 -8.48 -11.85
C HIS A 32 15.96 -9.68 -12.49
N ARG A 33 15.60 -10.91 -12.09
CA ARG A 33 16.14 -12.15 -12.69
C ARG A 33 15.84 -12.30 -14.18
N ARG A 34 14.77 -11.67 -14.66
CA ARG A 34 14.41 -11.61 -16.10
C ARG A 34 15.11 -10.47 -16.85
N GLY A 35 15.97 -9.68 -16.21
CA GLY A 35 16.62 -8.51 -16.80
C GLY A 35 15.69 -7.32 -17.04
N LEU A 36 14.47 -7.32 -16.50
CA LEU A 36 13.44 -6.30 -16.75
C LEU A 36 13.46 -5.15 -15.72
N ALA A 37 14.28 -5.27 -14.68
CA ALA A 37 14.38 -4.29 -13.60
C ALA A 37 15.73 -4.36 -12.89
N ARG A 38 16.10 -3.27 -12.22
CA ARG A 38 17.22 -3.24 -11.26
C ARG A 38 16.86 -4.05 -9.99
N PRO A 39 17.86 -4.47 -9.20
CA PRO A 39 17.61 -5.09 -7.90
C PRO A 39 16.70 -4.22 -7.02
N PRO A 40 15.79 -4.82 -6.25
CA PRO A 40 14.98 -4.06 -5.31
C PRO A 40 15.85 -3.48 -4.19
N HIS A 41 15.54 -2.26 -3.77
CA HIS A 41 16.15 -1.60 -2.62
C HIS A 41 15.08 -1.34 -1.56
N PHE A 42 15.49 -1.35 -0.29
CA PHE A 42 14.59 -0.95 0.80
C PHE A 42 14.18 0.53 0.64
N HIS A 43 12.91 0.80 0.87
CA HIS A 43 12.39 2.16 0.89
C HIS A 43 12.99 2.91 2.09
N ARG A 44 13.29 4.19 1.89
CA ARG A 44 13.70 5.10 2.95
C ARG A 44 12.54 6.01 3.30
N ARG A 45 12.23 6.12 4.59
CA ARG A 45 11.18 7.02 5.10
C ARG A 45 11.47 8.46 4.64
N GLY A 46 10.44 9.15 4.16
CA GLY A 46 10.53 10.52 3.64
C GLY A 46 10.97 10.59 2.18
N VAL A 47 11.29 9.46 1.55
CA VAL A 47 11.73 9.41 0.15
C VAL A 47 10.73 8.61 -0.68
N ARG A 48 9.90 9.32 -1.44
CA ARG A 48 8.84 8.71 -2.27
C ARG A 48 7.96 7.75 -1.48
N ASP A 49 7.50 8.22 -0.31
CA ASP A 49 6.66 7.42 0.56
C ASP A 49 5.38 7.00 -0.16
N SER A 50 5.04 5.73 0.01
CA SER A 50 3.86 5.12 -0.57
C SER A 50 3.21 4.25 0.49
N PHE A 51 1.89 4.25 0.53
CA PHE A 51 1.12 3.39 1.41
C PHE A 51 0.07 2.62 0.61
N ARG A 52 -0.35 1.49 1.17
CA ARG A 52 -1.43 0.67 0.60
C ARG A 52 -2.61 0.65 1.55
N LEU A 53 -3.78 0.86 1.00
CA LEU A 53 -5.04 0.69 1.69
C LEU A 53 -5.68 -0.62 1.26
N THR A 54 -6.27 -1.32 2.21
CA THR A 54 -7.00 -2.56 1.94
C THR A 54 -8.43 -2.38 2.43
N GLY A 55 -9.41 -2.69 1.58
CA GLY A 55 -10.84 -2.47 1.85
C GLY A 55 -11.53 -1.72 0.71
N SER A 56 -12.79 -1.38 0.91
CA SER A 56 -13.60 -0.70 -0.10
C SER A 56 -13.14 0.74 -0.30
N ILE A 57 -12.79 1.07 -1.55
CA ILE A 57 -12.53 2.43 -2.03
C ILE A 57 -13.65 2.76 -3.00
N ARG A 58 -14.27 3.93 -2.85
CA ARG A 58 -15.41 4.35 -3.67
C ARG A 58 -15.35 5.85 -3.92
N VAL A 59 -15.78 6.27 -5.10
CA VAL A 59 -15.98 7.69 -5.42
C VAL A 59 -17.39 8.08 -4.97
N VAL A 60 -17.50 9.11 -4.14
CA VAL A 60 -18.76 9.64 -3.61
C VAL A 60 -18.76 11.15 -3.85
N ASP A 61 -19.68 11.64 -4.67
CA ASP A 61 -19.86 13.07 -4.96
C ASP A 61 -18.56 13.84 -5.28
N GLY A 62 -17.71 13.27 -6.14
CA GLY A 62 -16.42 13.87 -6.51
C GLY A 62 -15.33 13.80 -5.42
N ARG A 63 -15.52 12.98 -4.38
CA ARG A 63 -14.53 12.66 -3.35
C ARG A 63 -14.22 11.16 -3.36
N VAL A 64 -13.10 10.78 -2.77
CA VAL A 64 -12.72 9.37 -2.62
C VAL A 64 -12.90 8.96 -1.16
N GLN A 65 -13.81 8.02 -0.90
CA GLN A 65 -13.95 7.40 0.41
C GLN A 65 -12.87 6.32 0.56
N LEU A 66 -11.99 6.51 1.54
CA LEU A 66 -10.91 5.59 1.89
C LEU A 66 -11.22 4.81 3.16
N PRO A 67 -10.78 3.54 3.27
CA PRO A 67 -10.96 2.75 4.49
C PRO A 67 -10.20 3.40 5.67
N ARG A 68 -10.84 3.46 6.84
CA ARG A 68 -10.38 4.06 8.11
C ARG A 68 -10.13 5.57 8.10
N ILE A 69 -9.79 6.17 6.96
CA ILE A 69 -9.48 7.60 6.83
C ILE A 69 -10.74 8.44 6.60
N GLY A 70 -11.73 7.93 5.84
CA GLY A 70 -12.92 8.69 5.46
C GLY A 70 -12.82 9.29 4.05
N GLU A 71 -13.65 10.31 3.77
CA GLU A 71 -13.69 10.98 2.48
C GLU A 71 -12.52 11.96 2.33
N VAL A 72 -11.79 11.85 1.21
CA VAL A 72 -10.69 12.74 0.87
C VAL A 72 -10.92 13.40 -0.48
N ARG A 73 -10.40 14.63 -0.63
CA ARG A 73 -10.35 15.34 -1.91
C ARG A 73 -9.08 14.96 -2.65
N THR A 74 -9.22 14.64 -3.94
CA THR A 74 -8.10 14.42 -4.85
C THR A 74 -7.74 15.71 -5.57
N LYS A 75 -6.48 15.82 -6.01
CA LYS A 75 -6.02 16.93 -6.86
C LYS A 75 -6.74 16.93 -8.21
N GLU A 76 -6.85 15.75 -8.82
CA GLU A 76 -7.60 15.58 -10.06
C GLU A 76 -9.08 15.39 -9.76
N SER A 77 -9.94 15.92 -10.64
CA SER A 77 -11.39 15.71 -10.55
C SER A 77 -11.73 14.23 -10.72
N THR A 78 -12.48 13.70 -9.76
CA THR A 78 -12.99 12.31 -9.81
C THR A 78 -14.36 12.21 -10.47
N ARG A 79 -14.95 13.33 -10.94
CA ARG A 79 -16.22 13.32 -11.68
C ARG A 79 -16.18 12.49 -12.96
N LYS A 80 -14.98 12.26 -13.51
CA LYS A 80 -14.75 11.37 -14.67
C LYS A 80 -14.95 9.89 -14.34
N PHE A 81 -15.00 9.52 -13.06
CA PHE A 81 -15.22 8.16 -12.60
C PHE A 81 -16.69 7.99 -12.21
N HIS A 82 -17.39 7.08 -12.88
CA HIS A 82 -18.84 6.85 -12.73
C HIS A 82 -19.13 5.67 -11.77
N GLY A 83 -18.14 5.25 -10.97
CA GLY A 83 -18.10 4.01 -10.18
C GLY A 83 -17.89 2.78 -11.09
N ARG A 84 -17.17 1.71 -10.73
CA ARG A 84 -16.33 1.38 -9.56
C ARG A 84 -15.03 2.18 -9.49
#